data_AF-A0A084VJF1-F1
#
_entry.id   AF-A0A084VJF1-F1
#
_cell.length_a   1.000
_cell.length_b   1.000
_cell.length_c   1.000
_cell.angle_alpha   90.00
_cell.angle_beta   90.00
_cell.angle_gamma   90.00
#
_symmetry.space_group_name_H-M   'P 1'
#
loop_
_entity.id
_entity.type
_entity.pdbx_description
1 polymer ?
#
loop_
_entity_poly.entity_id
_entity_poly.type
_entity_poly.pdbx_seq_one_letter_code
_entity_poly.pdbx_strand_id
1 'polypeptide(L)'
;MAEAQHTNHANGNWRRIVLEWVKCSNLYNTSDTIRLGSVFEAFRKKIIETNQLRQTTIIEFLRVNFPHFELKLNECNEIPDCDNVYVFSLMLYFSCVRLPIEYFHNVCKTFSDDYQRSVKTFLDSFLTDPNHKIKIDRCFLDTAFSNATNTTQNKDEQHPESKLVNSSGSQVFSSTPANKLENKIPSPQTPKNISLEWKMKNLKNLLDTARSENGSLEKQNEQLAQRIQELNEDKQRLLMKIKAMQLTEQQCETHSCSNERLDANDRQHELCRKKLEKNNDLIELLQDEINKAKENASMELEQLMAVKTNNIQLKRDIQCLESTIETLNKELSRQGDLNESQAEVINDLRRFIRESRIACSERLAEPLESSFECFDNFSELSLFDESRCLDPENLASTVVEVKLREQEIENEKLIKQIEKLTLEIKQHKEITNLDIADNKAKLLEQQRDKSEVNDKVAELQKTLAETVENKQRLGHVLEDLQADHNSVQTELNARVLDLQKSMVETTKKKKQLEQALEKQEEVHKCAQMELIDKVAELQKSLAETVETKKRTGKSTGRAQVH
;
A
#
# COMPACT_ATOMS: atom_id res chain seq x y z
N MET A 1 -36.09 0.87 -8.89
CA MET A 1 -36.06 0.81 -7.41
C MET A 1 -36.00 -0.62 -6.84
N ALA A 2 -36.10 -1.68 -7.65
CA ALA A 2 -35.99 -3.08 -7.16
C ALA A 2 -34.56 -3.66 -7.18
N GLU A 3 -33.61 -3.08 -7.93
CA GLU A 3 -32.22 -3.58 -8.01
C GLU A 3 -31.33 -3.17 -6.81
N ALA A 4 -31.75 -2.21 -5.99
CA ALA A 4 -30.97 -1.76 -4.82
C ALA A 4 -31.21 -2.61 -3.55
N GLN A 5 -32.15 -3.56 -3.58
CA GLN A 5 -32.47 -4.42 -2.42
C GLN A 5 -31.71 -5.74 -2.45
N HIS A 6 -31.34 -6.26 -3.62
CA HIS A 6 -30.62 -7.54 -3.72
C HIS A 6 -29.12 -7.45 -3.38
N THR A 7 -28.50 -6.28 -3.51
CA THR A 7 -27.07 -6.07 -3.15
C THR A 7 -26.84 -5.88 -1.65
N ASN A 8 -27.87 -5.49 -0.88
CA ASN A 8 -27.75 -5.27 0.57
C ASN A 8 -27.74 -6.57 1.38
N HIS A 9 -28.37 -7.65 0.91
CA HIS A 9 -28.46 -8.90 1.67
C HIS A 9 -27.16 -9.73 1.62
N ALA A 10 -26.44 -9.71 0.50
CA ALA A 10 -25.16 -10.42 0.33
C ALA A 10 -24.05 -9.81 1.20
N ASN A 11 -23.96 -8.48 1.26
CA ASN A 11 -23.01 -7.78 2.13
C ASN A 11 -23.28 -8.01 3.64
N GLY A 12 -24.53 -8.25 4.03
CA GLY A 12 -24.90 -8.52 5.43
C GLY A 12 -24.37 -9.85 5.97
N ASN A 13 -24.31 -10.90 5.14
CA ASN A 13 -23.84 -12.21 5.58
C ASN A 13 -22.31 -12.24 5.72
N TRP A 14 -21.58 -11.69 4.73
CA TRP A 14 -20.13 -11.58 4.82
C TRP A 14 -19.68 -10.71 6.00
N ARG A 15 -20.36 -9.58 6.23
CA ARG A 15 -20.14 -8.73 7.39
C ARG A 15 -20.24 -9.50 8.71
N ARG A 16 -21.21 -10.43 8.83
CA ARG A 16 -21.36 -11.27 10.02
C ARG A 16 -20.16 -12.19 10.23
N ILE A 17 -19.71 -12.86 9.17
CA ILE A 17 -18.55 -13.77 9.20
C ILE A 17 -17.29 -13.02 9.64
N VAL A 18 -17.04 -11.86 9.06
CA VAL A 18 -15.83 -11.07 9.35
C VAL A 18 -15.86 -10.46 10.75
N LEU A 19 -17.03 -10.02 11.23
CA LEU A 19 -17.17 -9.56 12.62
C LEU A 19 -17.00 -10.72 13.60
N GLU A 20 -17.50 -11.91 13.27
CA GLU A 20 -17.28 -13.11 14.08
C GLU A 20 -15.80 -13.47 14.13
N TRP A 21 -15.06 -13.29 13.02
CA TRP A 21 -13.61 -13.44 13.01
C TRP A 21 -12.89 -12.48 13.94
N VAL A 22 -13.24 -11.19 13.91
CA VAL A 22 -12.67 -10.21 14.86
C VAL A 22 -12.97 -10.63 16.29
N LYS A 23 -14.17 -11.18 16.55
CA LYS A 23 -14.57 -11.65 17.87
C LYS A 23 -13.78 -12.87 18.34
N CYS A 24 -13.78 -13.95 17.56
CA CYS A 24 -13.08 -15.18 17.90
C CYS A 24 -11.56 -15.00 17.99
N SER A 25 -11.00 -13.99 17.30
CA SER A 25 -9.59 -13.65 17.36
C SER A 25 -9.19 -12.83 18.60
N ASN A 26 -10.11 -12.55 19.53
CA ASN A 26 -9.87 -11.72 20.72
C ASN A 26 -9.18 -10.37 20.40
N LEU A 27 -9.47 -9.78 19.23
CA LEU A 27 -8.88 -8.50 18.82
C LEU A 27 -9.63 -7.29 19.37
N TYR A 28 -10.74 -7.52 20.06
CA TYR A 28 -11.58 -6.50 20.67
C TYR A 28 -11.59 -6.68 22.19
N ASN A 29 -11.47 -5.57 22.93
CA ASN A 29 -11.79 -5.55 24.36
C ASN A 29 -13.30 -5.39 24.52
N THR A 30 -13.87 -5.93 25.59
CA THR A 30 -15.30 -6.08 25.94
C THR A 30 -16.18 -4.80 25.96
N SER A 31 -15.74 -3.69 25.37
CA SER A 31 -16.58 -2.51 25.16
C SER A 31 -17.56 -2.72 23.99
N ASP A 32 -18.80 -2.25 24.13
CA ASP A 32 -19.91 -2.38 23.16
C ASP A 32 -19.65 -1.78 21.75
N THR A 33 -18.51 -1.12 21.52
CA THR A 33 -18.13 -0.55 20.21
C THR A 33 -16.80 -1.11 19.73
N ILE A 34 -16.82 -1.78 18.57
CA ILE A 34 -15.61 -2.27 17.90
C ILE A 34 -14.93 -1.08 17.22
N ARG A 35 -13.87 -0.55 17.84
CA ARG A 35 -13.05 0.52 17.26
C ARG A 35 -11.93 -0.06 16.40
N LEU A 36 -11.85 0.38 15.14
CA LEU A 36 -10.87 -0.12 14.16
C LEU A 36 -9.42 0.02 14.63
N GLY A 37 -9.07 1.16 15.25
CA GLY A 37 -7.72 1.39 15.77
C GLY A 37 -7.32 0.38 16.85
N SER A 38 -8.21 0.11 17.80
CA SER A 38 -7.97 -0.88 18.87
C SER A 38 -7.81 -2.30 18.32
N VAL A 39 -8.63 -2.67 17.32
CA VAL A 39 -8.56 -3.98 16.65
C VAL A 39 -7.24 -4.14 15.90
N PHE A 40 -6.79 -3.09 15.21
CA PHE A 40 -5.52 -3.13 14.50
C PHE A 40 -4.32 -3.21 15.45
N GLU A 41 -4.32 -2.50 16.58
CA GLU A 41 -3.24 -2.61 17.58
C GLU A 41 -3.16 -4.03 18.17
N ALA A 42 -4.30 -4.64 18.51
CA ALA A 42 -4.34 -6.01 18.99
C ALA A 42 -3.84 -6.99 17.92
N PHE A 43 -4.23 -6.78 16.66
CA PHE A 43 -3.79 -7.58 15.51
C PHE A 43 -2.27 -7.46 15.33
N ARG A 44 -1.77 -6.23 15.32
CA ARG A 44 -0.34 -5.92 15.19
C ARG A 44 0.47 -6.57 16.29
N LYS A 45 0.01 -6.53 17.54
CA LYS A 45 0.69 -7.22 18.66
C LYS A 45 0.83 -8.73 18.41
N LYS A 46 -0.23 -9.37 17.88
CA LYS A 46 -0.21 -10.80 17.53
C LYS A 46 0.68 -11.12 16.34
N ILE A 47 0.81 -10.20 15.38
CA ILE A 47 1.76 -10.36 14.27
C ILE A 47 3.20 -10.16 14.75
N ILE A 48 3.49 -9.13 15.55
CA ILE A 48 4.85 -8.84 16.06
C ILE A 48 5.44 -10.01 16.86
N GLU A 49 4.60 -10.74 17.59
CA GLU A 49 5.00 -11.97 18.29
C GLU A 49 5.58 -13.04 17.34
N THR A 50 5.23 -13.01 16.04
CA THR A 50 5.65 -14.01 15.04
C THR A 50 6.46 -13.44 13.87
N ASN A 51 6.35 -12.14 13.55
CA ASN A 51 6.94 -11.48 12.38
C ASN A 51 7.04 -9.95 12.56
N GLN A 52 8.04 -9.30 11.95
CA GLN A 52 8.22 -7.84 12.08
C GLN A 52 7.31 -7.03 11.14
N LEU A 53 6.08 -6.72 11.60
CA LEU A 53 5.22 -5.73 10.93
C LEU A 53 5.74 -4.30 11.22
N ARG A 54 6.22 -3.59 10.19
CA ARG A 54 6.82 -2.25 10.34
C ARG A 54 5.78 -1.13 10.48
N GLN A 55 4.58 -1.29 9.92
CA GLN A 55 3.56 -0.26 9.91
C GLN A 55 2.96 -0.05 11.31
N THR A 56 2.76 1.20 11.69
CA THR A 56 2.28 1.58 13.03
C THR A 56 0.78 1.88 13.03
N THR A 57 0.24 2.35 11.91
CA THR A 57 -1.19 2.67 11.77
C THR A 57 -1.89 1.78 10.75
N ILE A 58 -3.21 1.62 10.89
CA ILE A 58 -4.03 0.84 9.93
C ILE A 58 -3.99 1.46 8.52
N ILE A 59 -3.90 2.79 8.43
CA ILE A 59 -3.83 3.53 7.16
C ILE A 59 -2.51 3.23 6.45
N GLU A 60 -1.38 3.27 7.16
CA GLU A 60 -0.07 2.87 6.62
C GLU A 60 -0.08 1.40 6.17
N PHE A 61 -0.65 0.52 6.99
CA PHE A 61 -0.77 -0.90 6.66
C PHE A 61 -1.51 -1.13 5.35
N LEU A 62 -2.65 -0.47 5.15
CA LEU A 62 -3.45 -0.59 3.93
C LEU A 62 -2.72 -0.01 2.72
N ARG A 63 -2.10 1.17 2.84
CA ARG A 63 -1.37 1.79 1.72
C ARG A 63 -0.16 0.97 1.26
N VAL A 64 0.58 0.38 2.19
CA VAL A 64 1.78 -0.40 1.86
C VAL A 64 1.42 -1.77 1.30
N ASN A 65 0.47 -2.48 1.92
CA ASN A 65 0.16 -3.86 1.55
C ASN A 65 -0.88 -3.95 0.44
N PHE A 66 -1.76 -2.95 0.28
CA PHE A 66 -2.87 -2.94 -0.67
C PHE A 66 -2.91 -1.60 -1.44
N PRO A 67 -1.90 -1.29 -2.27
CA PRO A 67 -1.77 0.03 -2.92
C PRO A 67 -2.88 0.35 -3.92
N HIS A 68 -3.58 -0.67 -4.42
CA HIS A 68 -4.70 -0.51 -5.37
C HIS A 68 -6.06 -0.37 -4.67
N PHE A 69 -6.11 -0.49 -3.35
CA PHE A 69 -7.35 -0.32 -2.60
C PHE A 69 -7.64 1.16 -2.37
N GLU A 70 -8.78 1.63 -2.88
CA GLU A 70 -9.22 3.02 -2.76
C GLU A 70 -9.62 3.39 -1.32
N LEU A 71 -8.65 3.76 -0.48
CA LEU A 71 -8.93 4.18 0.88
C LEU A 71 -9.75 5.49 0.90
N LYS A 72 -10.98 5.45 1.45
CA LYS A 72 -11.79 6.64 1.69
C LYS A 72 -11.58 7.07 3.14
N LEU A 73 -11.11 8.30 3.34
CA LEU A 73 -10.95 8.90 4.67
C LEU A 73 -12.04 9.96 4.88
N ASN A 74 -12.53 10.09 6.11
CA ASN A 74 -13.44 11.16 6.51
C ASN A 74 -12.67 12.48 6.73
N GLU A 75 -13.39 13.54 7.08
CA GLU A 75 -12.83 14.88 7.36
C GLU A 75 -11.80 14.88 8.51
N CYS A 76 -11.81 13.87 9.37
CA CYS A 76 -10.88 13.68 10.48
C CYS A 76 -9.66 12.79 10.13
N ASN A 77 -9.45 12.45 8.85
CA ASN A 77 -8.43 11.50 8.40
C ASN A 77 -8.58 10.08 8.97
N GLU A 78 -9.80 9.67 9.34
CA GLU A 78 -10.12 8.33 9.84
C GLU A 78 -10.89 7.52 8.79
N ILE A 79 -10.83 6.18 8.89
CA ILE A 79 -11.58 5.27 8.02
C ILE A 79 -13.04 5.25 8.51
N PRO A 80 -14.04 5.53 7.65
CA PRO A 80 -15.45 5.47 8.03
C PRO A 80 -15.87 4.06 8.50
N ASP A 81 -16.80 3.99 9.46
CA ASP A 81 -17.26 2.71 9.99
C ASP A 81 -17.92 1.79 8.96
N CYS A 82 -18.47 2.36 7.88
CA CYS A 82 -19.02 1.60 6.76
C CYS A 82 -17.95 0.78 6.04
N ASP A 83 -16.67 1.19 6.12
CA ASP A 83 -15.55 0.55 5.43
C ASP A 83 -14.85 -0.52 6.30
N ASN A 84 -15.23 -0.65 7.57
CA ASN A 84 -14.64 -1.62 8.49
C ASN A 84 -14.69 -3.07 7.95
N VAL A 85 -15.76 -3.42 7.21
CA VAL A 85 -15.89 -4.76 6.61
C VAL A 85 -14.78 -5.05 5.60
N TYR A 86 -14.45 -4.07 4.75
CA TYR A 86 -13.34 -4.21 3.80
C TYR A 86 -12.01 -4.33 4.55
N VAL A 87 -11.78 -3.48 5.55
CA VAL A 87 -10.52 -3.48 6.31
C VAL A 87 -10.29 -4.80 7.03
N PHE A 88 -11.29 -5.30 7.76
CA PHE A 88 -11.19 -6.58 8.45
C PHE A 88 -11.03 -7.75 7.46
N SER A 89 -11.67 -7.70 6.29
CA SER A 89 -11.50 -8.72 5.24
C SER A 89 -10.06 -8.74 4.70
N LEU A 90 -9.45 -7.56 4.53
CA LEU A 90 -8.05 -7.45 4.11
C LEU A 90 -7.08 -7.93 5.20
N MET A 91 -7.38 -7.67 6.47
CA MET A 91 -6.60 -8.20 7.60
C MET A 91 -6.69 -9.73 7.70
N LEU A 92 -7.88 -10.29 7.48
CA LEU A 92 -8.10 -11.74 7.40
C LEU A 92 -7.27 -12.34 6.25
N TYR A 93 -7.37 -11.78 5.04
CA TYR A 93 -6.58 -12.24 3.90
C TYR A 93 -5.07 -12.11 4.16
N PHE A 94 -4.62 -10.99 4.72
CA PHE A 94 -3.21 -10.77 5.03
C PHE A 94 -2.67 -11.83 6.00
N SER A 95 -3.39 -12.09 7.10
CA SER A 95 -2.98 -13.05 8.14
C SER A 95 -3.14 -14.52 7.76
N CYS A 96 -3.98 -14.83 6.76
CA CYS A 96 -4.24 -16.20 6.35
C CYS A 96 -3.49 -16.60 5.08
N VAL A 97 -3.16 -15.66 4.18
CA VAL A 97 -2.56 -15.96 2.87
C VAL A 97 -1.20 -15.30 2.69
N ARG A 98 -1.10 -13.96 2.84
CA ARG A 98 0.17 -13.26 2.58
C ARG A 98 1.23 -13.51 3.65
N LEU A 99 0.81 -13.53 4.90
CA LEU A 99 1.64 -13.81 6.06
C LEU A 99 0.89 -14.85 6.91
N PRO A 100 0.99 -16.14 6.57
CA PRO A 100 0.23 -17.19 7.24
C PRO A 100 0.66 -17.28 8.71
N ILE A 101 -0.26 -16.89 9.60
CA ILE A 101 -0.06 -16.95 11.05
C ILE A 101 -0.95 -18.04 11.61
N GLU A 102 -0.34 -19.02 12.26
CA GLU A 102 -1.01 -20.20 12.78
C GLU A 102 -2.16 -19.86 13.74
N TYR A 103 -2.01 -18.79 14.54
CA TYR A 103 -3.06 -18.28 15.41
C TYR A 103 -4.36 -17.97 14.65
N PHE A 104 -4.28 -17.18 13.57
CA PHE A 104 -5.47 -16.78 12.81
C PHE A 104 -6.04 -17.93 11.98
N HIS A 105 -5.20 -18.86 11.50
CA HIS A 105 -5.69 -20.09 10.88
C HIS A 105 -6.48 -20.95 11.86
N ASN A 106 -6.00 -21.08 13.10
CA ASN A 106 -6.70 -21.83 14.13
C ASN A 106 -8.03 -21.16 14.51
N VAL A 107 -8.10 -19.83 14.52
CA VAL A 107 -9.39 -19.12 14.68
C VAL A 107 -10.36 -19.49 13.55
N CYS A 108 -9.93 -19.46 12.29
CA CYS A 108 -10.78 -19.82 11.16
C CYS A 108 -11.29 -21.27 11.25
N LYS A 109 -10.51 -22.21 11.83
CA LYS A 109 -10.93 -23.60 12.08
C LYS A 109 -12.00 -23.76 13.16
N THR A 110 -12.19 -22.76 14.03
CA THR A 110 -13.26 -22.79 15.05
C THR A 110 -14.63 -22.42 14.51
N PHE A 111 -14.71 -21.93 13.27
CA PHE A 111 -15.97 -21.56 12.65
C PHE A 111 -16.81 -22.78 12.27
N SER A 112 -18.11 -22.56 12.03
CA SER A 112 -18.98 -23.57 11.43
C SER A 112 -18.51 -23.93 10.02
N ASP A 113 -18.82 -25.15 9.56
CA ASP A 113 -18.43 -25.64 8.23
C ASP A 113 -18.88 -24.71 7.09
N ASP A 114 -20.00 -24.02 7.26
CA ASP A 114 -20.51 -23.07 6.28
C ASP A 114 -19.68 -21.79 6.25
N TYR A 115 -19.27 -21.26 7.41
CA TYR A 115 -18.39 -20.10 7.49
C TYR A 115 -16.98 -20.44 7.03
N GLN A 116 -16.47 -21.64 7.35
CA GLN A 116 -15.20 -22.12 6.82
C GLN A 116 -15.22 -22.20 5.30
N ARG A 117 -16.32 -22.70 4.70
CA ARG A 117 -16.49 -22.76 3.25
C ARG A 117 -16.54 -21.35 2.64
N SER A 118 -17.28 -20.42 3.23
CA SER A 118 -17.32 -19.03 2.77
C SER A 118 -15.96 -18.34 2.87
N VAL A 119 -15.23 -18.51 3.99
CA VAL A 119 -13.88 -17.97 4.15
C VAL A 119 -12.92 -18.59 3.13
N LYS A 120 -13.01 -19.90 2.90
CA LYS A 120 -12.20 -20.59 1.88
C LYS A 120 -12.47 -20.03 0.48
N THR A 121 -13.73 -19.93 0.05
CA THR A 121 -14.10 -19.36 -1.25
C THR A 121 -13.63 -17.90 -1.39
N PHE A 122 -13.71 -17.11 -0.31
CA PHE A 122 -13.18 -15.76 -0.28
C PHE A 122 -11.67 -15.76 -0.52
N LEU A 123 -10.90 -16.55 0.22
CA LEU A 123 -9.44 -16.63 0.08
C LEU A 123 -9.01 -17.17 -1.30
N ASP A 124 -9.73 -18.17 -1.84
CA ASP A 124 -9.50 -18.75 -3.16
C ASP A 124 -9.67 -17.72 -4.29
N SER A 125 -10.51 -16.69 -4.09
CA SER A 125 -10.69 -15.59 -5.04
C SER A 125 -9.41 -14.76 -5.24
N PHE A 126 -8.49 -14.77 -4.27
CA PHE A 126 -7.18 -14.11 -4.36
C PHE A 126 -6.10 -15.01 -4.97
N LEU A 127 -6.41 -16.27 -5.23
CA LEU A 127 -5.46 -17.28 -5.74
C LEU A 127 -5.77 -17.69 -7.19
N THR A 128 -6.84 -17.14 -7.80
CA THR A 128 -7.34 -17.58 -9.11
C THR A 128 -6.53 -17.05 -10.30
N ASP A 129 -5.62 -16.08 -10.10
CA ASP A 129 -4.74 -15.58 -11.17
C ASP A 129 -3.30 -16.12 -11.00
N PRO A 130 -2.83 -17.01 -11.91
CA PRO A 130 -1.49 -17.57 -11.85
C PRO A 130 -0.37 -16.53 -12.00
N ASN A 131 -0.67 -15.33 -12.51
CA ASN A 131 0.31 -14.28 -12.77
C ASN A 131 0.52 -13.29 -11.61
N HIS A 132 -0.11 -13.49 -10.45
CA HIS A 132 0.09 -12.67 -9.23
C HIS A 132 -0.13 -11.15 -9.41
N LYS A 133 -0.85 -10.72 -10.47
CA LYS A 133 -1.15 -9.31 -10.77
C LYS A 133 -2.59 -8.94 -10.44
N ILE A 134 -3.19 -9.56 -9.42
CA ILE A 134 -4.53 -9.22 -8.99
C ILE A 134 -4.52 -7.81 -8.40
N LYS A 135 -5.26 -6.91 -9.02
CA LYS A 135 -5.53 -5.58 -8.47
C LYS A 135 -6.64 -5.73 -7.42
N ILE A 136 -6.26 -5.65 -6.14
CA ILE A 136 -7.19 -5.71 -5.02
C ILE A 136 -7.83 -4.32 -4.86
N ASP A 137 -8.91 -4.08 -5.58
CA ASP A 137 -9.76 -2.89 -5.48
C ASP A 137 -11.10 -3.21 -4.77
N ARG A 138 -11.97 -2.20 -4.59
CA ARG A 138 -13.28 -2.42 -3.95
C ARG A 138 -14.19 -3.35 -4.76
N CYS A 139 -14.18 -3.23 -6.10
CA CYS A 139 -15.01 -4.04 -6.98
C CYS A 139 -14.63 -5.53 -6.89
N PHE A 140 -13.34 -5.81 -6.81
CA PHE A 140 -12.80 -7.14 -6.55
C PHE A 140 -13.31 -7.69 -5.21
N LEU A 141 -13.22 -6.91 -4.13
CA LEU A 141 -13.70 -7.34 -2.82
C LEU A 141 -15.21 -7.59 -2.80
N ASP A 142 -16.02 -6.71 -3.40
CA ASP A 142 -17.46 -6.90 -3.50
C ASP A 142 -17.84 -8.18 -4.27
N THR A 143 -17.08 -8.49 -5.33
CA THR A 143 -17.21 -9.74 -6.09
C THR A 143 -16.82 -10.95 -5.24
N ALA A 144 -15.70 -10.87 -4.52
CA ALA A 144 -15.23 -11.92 -3.63
C ALA A 144 -16.21 -12.19 -2.47
N PHE A 145 -16.81 -11.14 -1.90
CA PHE A 145 -17.83 -11.24 -0.86
C PHE A 145 -19.07 -11.96 -1.40
N SER A 146 -19.53 -11.57 -2.60
CA SER A 146 -20.68 -12.18 -3.26
C SER A 146 -20.46 -13.68 -3.54
N ASN A 147 -19.27 -14.05 -4.02
CA ASN A 147 -18.91 -15.45 -4.27
C ASN A 147 -18.87 -16.28 -2.98
N ALA A 148 -18.31 -15.71 -1.91
CA ALA A 148 -18.25 -16.34 -0.60
C ALA A 148 -19.64 -16.61 0.00
N THR A 149 -20.63 -15.75 -0.28
CA THR A 149 -22.00 -15.89 0.23
C THR A 149 -22.91 -16.77 -0.62
N ASN A 150 -22.70 -16.84 -1.93
CA ASN A 150 -23.52 -17.65 -2.84
C ASN A 150 -23.23 -19.16 -2.72
N THR A 151 -22.00 -19.52 -2.31
CA THR A 151 -21.57 -20.91 -2.12
C THR A 151 -22.36 -21.64 -1.03
N THR A 152 -22.88 -20.92 -0.04
CA THR A 152 -23.70 -21.50 1.03
C THR A 152 -25.17 -21.76 0.63
N GLN A 153 -25.68 -21.15 -0.44
CA GLN A 153 -27.07 -21.31 -0.87
C GLN A 153 -27.29 -22.45 -1.89
N ASN A 154 -26.26 -22.86 -2.63
CA ASN A 154 -26.42 -23.84 -3.73
C ASN A 154 -26.31 -25.32 -3.29
N LYS A 155 -26.68 -25.65 -2.04
CA LYS A 155 -26.51 -27.01 -1.51
C LYS A 155 -27.63 -28.01 -1.84
N ASP A 156 -28.67 -27.64 -2.58
CA ASP A 156 -29.78 -28.55 -2.87
C ASP A 156 -29.86 -29.12 -4.30
N GLU A 157 -29.00 -28.74 -5.25
CA GLU A 157 -29.04 -29.34 -6.60
C GLU A 157 -27.65 -29.55 -7.21
N GLN A 158 -27.03 -30.70 -6.96
CA GLN A 158 -26.05 -31.28 -7.90
C GLN A 158 -26.15 -32.82 -7.91
N HIS A 159 -26.79 -33.35 -8.97
CA HIS A 159 -26.48 -34.65 -9.55
C HIS A 159 -25.53 -34.44 -10.75
N PRO A 160 -24.64 -35.38 -11.08
CA PRO A 160 -23.52 -35.15 -11.98
C PRO A 160 -23.87 -35.31 -13.46
N GLU A 161 -23.01 -34.69 -14.27
CA GLU A 161 -22.93 -34.58 -15.72
C GLU A 161 -23.34 -35.82 -16.54
N SER A 162 -23.97 -35.59 -17.70
CA SER A 162 -23.81 -36.45 -18.87
C SER A 162 -23.61 -35.64 -20.15
N LYS A 163 -22.48 -35.92 -20.81
CA LYS A 163 -22.15 -35.54 -22.19
C LYS A 163 -23.00 -36.38 -23.14
N LEU A 164 -23.57 -35.79 -24.20
CA LEU A 164 -23.68 -36.48 -25.49
C LEU A 164 -23.77 -35.47 -26.64
N VAL A 165 -22.91 -35.68 -27.64
CA VAL A 165 -22.74 -34.88 -28.85
C VAL A 165 -23.50 -35.55 -30.00
N ASN A 166 -24.26 -34.71 -30.73
CA ASN A 166 -24.74 -34.75 -32.13
C ASN A 166 -24.85 -36.08 -32.91
N SER A 167 -26.03 -36.29 -33.51
CA SER A 167 -26.24 -37.23 -34.62
C SER A 167 -26.36 -36.52 -35.98
N SER A 168 -25.63 -37.09 -36.95
CA SER A 168 -25.74 -37.10 -38.42
C SER A 168 -27.19 -36.99 -38.95
N GLY A 169 -27.50 -36.39 -40.11
CA GLY A 169 -26.86 -36.48 -41.42
C GLY A 169 -27.67 -37.44 -42.31
N SER A 170 -28.51 -36.94 -43.23
CA SER A 170 -29.20 -37.75 -44.24
C SER A 170 -29.28 -37.04 -45.61
N GLN A 171 -28.67 -37.71 -46.58
CA GLN A 171 -28.63 -37.49 -48.02
C GLN A 171 -30.00 -37.78 -48.67
N VAL A 172 -30.43 -36.99 -49.65
CA VAL A 172 -31.61 -37.27 -50.48
C VAL A 172 -31.22 -37.31 -51.95
N PHE A 173 -31.47 -38.44 -52.60
CA PHE A 173 -31.35 -38.63 -54.05
C PHE A 173 -32.65 -38.20 -54.74
N SER A 174 -32.50 -37.50 -55.87
CA SER A 174 -33.56 -37.03 -56.78
C SER A 174 -33.88 -38.07 -57.85
N SER A 175 -35.17 -38.31 -58.13
CA SER A 175 -35.64 -38.62 -59.51
C SER A 175 -37.17 -38.46 -59.66
N THR A 176 -37.59 -37.62 -60.61
CA THR A 176 -38.93 -37.55 -61.21
C THR A 176 -39.06 -38.64 -62.31
N PRO A 177 -40.28 -39.04 -62.76
CA PRO A 177 -40.93 -38.33 -63.88
C PRO A 177 -42.48 -38.33 -63.86
N ALA A 178 -43.05 -37.62 -64.83
CA ALA A 178 -44.42 -37.13 -64.93
C ALA A 178 -45.41 -37.97 -65.77
N ASN A 179 -46.69 -37.59 -65.66
CA ASN A 179 -47.78 -37.57 -66.66
C ASN A 179 -48.95 -38.58 -66.63
N LYS A 180 -50.15 -38.01 -66.35
CA LYS A 180 -51.44 -37.98 -67.10
C LYS A 180 -52.33 -39.24 -67.28
N LEU A 181 -53.61 -39.03 -66.92
CA LEU A 181 -54.87 -39.22 -67.69
C LEU A 181 -55.95 -40.22 -67.16
N GLU A 182 -57.16 -39.66 -67.00
CA GLU A 182 -58.53 -40.20 -67.26
C GLU A 182 -59.25 -41.26 -66.38
N ASN A 183 -60.26 -40.76 -65.64
CA ASN A 183 -61.70 -41.13 -65.57
C ASN A 183 -62.20 -42.59 -65.69
N LYS A 184 -62.87 -43.10 -64.62
CA LYS A 184 -64.27 -43.60 -64.51
C LYS A 184 -64.43 -44.65 -63.38
N ILE A 185 -65.57 -44.61 -62.67
CA ILE A 185 -66.06 -45.47 -61.54
C ILE A 185 -67.31 -46.26 -62.08
N PRO A 186 -67.91 -47.37 -61.48
CA PRO A 186 -67.64 -48.21 -60.27
C PRO A 186 -67.74 -49.79 -60.40
N SER A 187 -67.34 -50.48 -59.30
CA SER A 187 -67.85 -51.77 -58.70
C SER A 187 -67.38 -53.17 -59.20
N PRO A 188 -67.40 -54.28 -58.38
CA PRO A 188 -67.61 -54.48 -56.93
C PRO A 188 -66.46 -55.23 -56.17
N GLN A 189 -66.56 -55.33 -54.84
CA GLN A 189 -65.52 -55.77 -53.89
C GLN A 189 -65.17 -57.28 -53.91
N THR A 190 -63.87 -57.57 -54.07
CA THR A 190 -63.20 -58.85 -53.73
C THR A 190 -62.04 -58.56 -52.77
N PRO A 191 -61.42 -59.54 -52.05
CA PRO A 191 -60.44 -59.29 -50.97
C PRO A 191 -59.21 -58.45 -51.36
N LYS A 192 -58.88 -58.38 -52.66
CA LYS A 192 -57.89 -57.45 -53.21
C LYS A 192 -58.28 -55.97 -53.01
N ASN A 193 -59.58 -55.69 -52.93
CA ASN A 193 -60.15 -54.36 -52.71
C ASN A 193 -59.86 -53.86 -51.28
N ILE A 194 -59.86 -54.72 -50.26
CA ILE A 194 -59.47 -54.32 -48.89
C ILE A 194 -57.97 -53.96 -48.83
N SER A 195 -57.11 -54.72 -49.52
CA SER A 195 -55.68 -54.42 -49.63
C SER A 195 -55.42 -53.13 -50.43
N LEU A 196 -56.16 -52.91 -51.51
CA LEU A 196 -56.13 -51.67 -52.30
C LEU A 196 -56.68 -50.49 -51.49
N GLU A 197 -57.74 -50.67 -50.72
CA GLU A 197 -58.35 -49.65 -49.86
C GLU A 197 -57.40 -49.25 -48.73
N TRP A 198 -56.69 -50.21 -48.13
CA TRP A 198 -55.63 -49.92 -47.16
C TRP A 198 -54.45 -49.20 -47.81
N LYS A 199 -53.98 -49.64 -48.99
CA LYS A 199 -52.92 -48.94 -49.73
C LYS A 199 -53.34 -47.52 -50.13
N MET A 200 -54.59 -47.34 -50.55
CA MET A 200 -55.15 -46.05 -50.94
C MET A 200 -55.31 -45.14 -49.72
N LYS A 201 -55.73 -45.68 -48.57
CA LYS A 201 -55.77 -44.97 -47.29
C LYS A 201 -54.37 -44.59 -46.79
N ASN A 202 -53.38 -45.48 -46.93
CA ASN A 202 -52.00 -45.21 -46.56
C ASN A 202 -51.35 -44.16 -47.47
N LEU A 203 -51.54 -44.26 -48.79
CA LEU A 203 -51.10 -43.25 -49.75
C LEU A 203 -51.77 -41.90 -49.50
N LYS A 204 -53.06 -41.91 -49.15
CA LYS A 204 -53.79 -40.68 -48.79
C LYS A 204 -53.23 -40.06 -47.51
N ASN A 205 -52.99 -40.84 -46.47
CA ASN A 205 -52.34 -40.36 -45.26
C ASN A 205 -50.95 -39.81 -45.53
N LEU A 206 -50.14 -40.49 -46.34
CA LEU A 206 -48.80 -40.01 -46.72
C LEU A 206 -48.86 -38.69 -47.49
N LEU A 207 -49.85 -38.54 -48.36
CA LEU A 207 -50.09 -37.32 -49.13
C LEU A 207 -50.63 -36.18 -48.24
N ASP A 208 -51.47 -36.48 -47.26
CA ASP A 208 -51.95 -35.50 -46.29
C ASP A 208 -50.84 -35.07 -45.32
N THR A 209 -49.94 -35.98 -44.91
CA THR A 209 -48.72 -35.67 -44.16
C THR A 209 -47.75 -34.84 -44.99
N ALA A 210 -47.51 -35.21 -46.25
CA ALA A 210 -46.67 -34.42 -47.14
C ALA A 210 -47.25 -33.02 -47.37
N ARG A 211 -48.58 -32.89 -47.49
CA ARG A 211 -49.25 -31.59 -47.60
C ARG A 211 -49.12 -30.76 -46.33
N SER A 212 -49.26 -31.35 -45.15
CA SER A 212 -49.12 -30.63 -43.88
C SER A 212 -47.66 -30.22 -43.62
N GLU A 213 -46.71 -31.09 -43.92
CA GLU A 213 -45.27 -30.79 -43.87
C GLU A 213 -44.92 -29.68 -44.87
N ASN A 214 -45.41 -29.76 -46.11
CA ASN A 214 -45.16 -28.73 -47.11
C ASN A 214 -45.77 -27.39 -46.69
N GLY A 215 -46.96 -27.38 -46.10
CA GLY A 215 -47.55 -26.17 -45.52
C GLY A 215 -46.78 -25.62 -44.30
N SER A 216 -46.12 -26.48 -43.52
CA SER A 216 -45.24 -26.06 -42.43
C SER A 216 -43.94 -25.46 -42.96
N LEU A 217 -43.33 -26.09 -43.96
CA LEU A 217 -42.12 -25.59 -44.63
C LEU A 217 -42.39 -24.28 -45.37
N GLU A 218 -43.56 -24.13 -45.99
CA GLU A 218 -43.97 -22.89 -46.65
C GLU A 218 -44.10 -21.73 -45.63
N LYS A 219 -44.72 -21.98 -44.47
CA LYS A 219 -44.76 -21.01 -43.36
C LYS A 219 -43.36 -20.66 -42.84
N GLN A 220 -42.48 -21.64 -42.70
CA GLN A 220 -41.11 -21.40 -42.25
C GLN A 220 -40.31 -20.58 -43.28
N ASN A 221 -40.49 -20.88 -44.57
CA ASN A 221 -39.89 -20.10 -45.67
C ASN A 221 -40.41 -18.66 -45.68
N GLU A 222 -41.71 -18.45 -45.44
CA GLU A 222 -42.29 -17.12 -45.36
C GLU A 222 -41.75 -16.31 -44.17
N GLN A 223 -41.60 -16.95 -43.00
CA GLN A 223 -40.97 -16.33 -41.82
C GLN A 223 -39.50 -15.96 -42.08
N LEU A 224 -38.74 -16.84 -42.73
CA LEU A 224 -37.35 -16.55 -43.11
C LEU A 224 -37.26 -15.41 -44.13
N ALA A 225 -38.17 -15.37 -45.10
CA ALA A 225 -38.24 -14.29 -46.08
C ALA A 225 -38.53 -12.93 -45.40
N GLN A 226 -39.48 -12.89 -44.46
CA GLN A 226 -39.76 -11.69 -43.65
C GLN A 226 -38.54 -11.25 -42.83
N ARG A 227 -37.87 -12.18 -42.16
CA ARG A 227 -36.68 -11.86 -41.36
C ARG A 227 -35.51 -11.33 -42.19
N ILE A 228 -35.33 -11.85 -43.41
CA ILE A 228 -34.32 -11.33 -44.35
C ILE A 228 -34.67 -9.90 -44.76
N GLN A 229 -35.95 -9.62 -45.00
CA GLN A 229 -36.41 -8.28 -45.34
C GLN A 229 -36.13 -7.29 -44.18
N GLU A 230 -36.49 -7.64 -42.95
CA GLU A 230 -36.23 -6.81 -41.76
C GLU A 230 -34.74 -6.52 -41.56
N LEU A 231 -33.89 -7.55 -41.66
CA LEU A 231 -32.44 -7.39 -41.56
C LEU A 231 -31.86 -6.50 -42.66
N ASN A 232 -32.43 -6.56 -43.86
CA ASN A 232 -32.00 -5.70 -44.97
C ASN A 232 -32.41 -4.24 -44.73
N GLU A 233 -33.60 -3.99 -44.18
CA GLU A 233 -34.04 -2.65 -43.77
C GLU A 233 -33.17 -2.08 -42.63
N ASP A 234 -32.83 -2.89 -41.63
CA ASP A 234 -31.89 -2.53 -40.56
C ASP A 234 -30.50 -2.19 -41.11
N LYS A 235 -29.98 -3.02 -42.01
CA LYS A 235 -28.71 -2.77 -42.70
C LYS A 235 -28.72 -1.43 -43.43
N GLN A 236 -29.80 -1.11 -44.15
CA GLN A 236 -29.93 0.19 -44.83
C GLN A 236 -29.98 1.35 -43.83
N ARG A 237 -30.72 1.22 -42.73
CA ARG A 237 -30.75 2.23 -41.65
C ARG A 237 -29.37 2.47 -41.03
N LEU A 238 -28.62 1.40 -40.74
CA LEU A 238 -27.27 1.51 -40.20
C LEU A 238 -26.30 2.15 -41.21
N LEU A 239 -26.39 1.79 -42.50
CA LEU A 239 -25.57 2.42 -43.54
C LEU A 239 -25.88 3.92 -43.69
N MET A 240 -27.14 4.32 -43.62
CA MET A 240 -27.51 5.74 -43.60
C MET A 240 -26.95 6.45 -42.35
N LYS A 241 -27.01 5.82 -41.18
CA LYS A 241 -26.43 6.36 -39.94
C LYS A 241 -24.92 6.52 -40.02
N ILE A 242 -24.21 5.54 -40.59
CA ILE A 242 -22.76 5.61 -40.81
C ILE A 242 -22.43 6.76 -41.76
N LYS A 243 -23.13 6.88 -42.89
CA LYS A 243 -22.92 8.00 -43.83
C LYS A 243 -23.20 9.36 -43.19
N ALA A 244 -24.24 9.46 -42.37
CA ALA A 244 -24.55 10.69 -41.63
C ALA A 244 -23.44 11.02 -40.61
N MET A 245 -22.94 10.03 -39.87
CA MET A 245 -21.83 10.22 -38.93
C MET A 245 -20.53 10.63 -39.63
N GLN A 246 -20.21 10.04 -40.78
CA GLN A 246 -19.05 10.41 -41.60
C GLN A 246 -19.18 11.83 -42.16
N LEU A 247 -20.38 12.25 -42.56
CA LEU A 247 -20.65 13.63 -42.96
C LEU A 247 -20.50 14.60 -41.79
N THR A 248 -20.95 14.24 -40.57
CA THR A 248 -20.73 15.08 -39.39
C THR A 248 -19.27 15.14 -38.97
N GLU A 249 -18.49 14.07 -39.18
CA GLU A 249 -17.06 14.02 -38.93
C GLU A 249 -16.29 14.92 -39.92
N GLN A 250 -16.62 14.85 -41.21
CA GLN A 250 -16.07 15.76 -42.22
C GLN A 250 -16.52 17.22 -42.04
N GLN A 251 -17.73 17.45 -41.53
CA GLN A 251 -18.20 18.80 -41.18
C GLN A 251 -17.51 19.35 -39.93
N CYS A 252 -17.14 18.51 -38.97
CA CYS A 252 -16.27 18.89 -37.86
C CYS A 252 -14.83 19.22 -38.32
N GLU A 253 -14.33 18.55 -39.36
CA GLU A 253 -13.03 18.88 -39.98
C GLU A 253 -13.08 20.18 -40.79
N THR A 254 -14.23 20.54 -41.38
CA THR A 254 -14.34 21.69 -42.30
C THR A 254 -14.98 22.95 -41.69
N HIS A 255 -15.69 22.85 -40.57
CA HIS A 255 -16.26 24.00 -39.87
C HIS A 255 -15.88 24.01 -38.37
N SER A 256 -14.81 24.74 -38.06
CA SER A 256 -14.56 25.39 -36.76
C SER A 256 -14.08 24.56 -35.56
N CYS A 257 -12.97 23.84 -35.70
CA CYS A 257 -11.96 23.77 -34.62
C CYS A 257 -10.56 23.85 -35.24
N SER A 258 -10.01 25.07 -35.26
CA SER A 258 -8.66 25.39 -35.72
C SER A 258 -7.60 24.52 -35.04
N ASN A 259 -6.50 24.26 -35.77
CA ASN A 259 -5.24 23.65 -35.32
C ASN A 259 -4.71 24.13 -33.95
N GLU A 260 -5.23 25.22 -33.38
CA GLU A 260 -4.85 25.77 -32.07
C GLU A 260 -5.26 24.89 -30.87
N ARG A 261 -6.36 24.13 -30.95
CA ARG A 261 -6.77 23.24 -29.84
C ARG A 261 -5.94 21.96 -29.74
N LEU A 262 -5.44 21.45 -30.86
CA LEU A 262 -4.50 20.32 -30.87
C LEU A 262 -3.11 20.79 -30.39
N ASP A 263 -2.62 21.94 -30.86
CA ASP A 263 -1.33 22.50 -30.45
C ASP A 263 -1.29 22.91 -28.96
N ALA A 264 -2.41 23.39 -28.39
CA ALA A 264 -2.49 23.67 -26.96
C ALA A 264 -2.46 22.41 -26.09
N ASN A 265 -3.12 21.33 -26.54
CA ASN A 265 -3.15 20.06 -25.82
C ASN A 265 -1.78 19.34 -25.91
N ASP A 266 -1.12 19.41 -27.07
CA ASP A 266 0.23 18.88 -27.27
C ASP A 266 1.27 19.63 -26.42
N ARG A 267 1.17 20.95 -26.31
CA ARG A 267 2.02 21.74 -25.40
C ARG A 267 1.80 21.36 -23.94
N GLN A 268 0.56 21.10 -23.53
CA GLN A 268 0.27 20.68 -22.16
C GLN A 268 0.80 19.27 -21.88
N HIS A 269 0.67 18.35 -22.82
CA HIS A 269 1.26 17.01 -22.75
C HIS A 269 2.78 17.05 -22.64
N GLU A 270 3.43 17.91 -23.42
CA GLU A 270 4.88 18.11 -23.38
C GLU A 270 5.36 18.68 -22.03
N LEU A 271 4.58 19.60 -21.45
CA LEU A 271 4.86 20.17 -20.12
C LEU A 271 4.71 19.13 -19.02
N CYS A 272 3.67 18.30 -19.09
CA CYS A 272 3.49 17.16 -18.20
C CYS A 272 4.64 16.15 -18.33
N ARG A 273 5.08 15.85 -19.57
CA ARG A 273 6.20 14.93 -19.85
C ARG A 273 7.50 15.42 -19.22
N LYS A 274 7.86 16.69 -19.43
CA LYS A 274 9.05 17.31 -18.81
C LYS A 274 8.97 17.33 -17.29
N LYS A 275 7.78 17.53 -16.71
CA LYS A 275 7.59 17.47 -15.26
C LYS A 275 7.74 16.05 -14.73
N LEU A 276 7.28 15.06 -15.49
CA LEU A 276 7.45 13.64 -15.17
C LEU A 276 8.92 13.21 -15.22
N GLU A 277 9.66 13.68 -16.22
CA GLU A 277 11.09 13.43 -16.39
C GLU A 277 11.89 14.00 -15.23
N LYS A 278 11.67 15.27 -14.87
CA LYS A 278 12.27 15.88 -13.67
C LYS A 278 11.94 15.15 -12.37
N ASN A 279 10.69 14.66 -12.25
CA ASN A 279 10.29 13.89 -11.08
C ASN A 279 10.97 12.52 -11.05
N ASN A 280 11.19 11.87 -12.20
CA ASN A 280 11.94 10.62 -12.29
C ASN A 280 13.41 10.83 -11.92
N ASP A 281 14.05 11.89 -12.42
CA ASP A 281 15.43 12.24 -12.06
C ASP A 281 15.57 12.45 -10.54
N LEU A 282 14.61 13.13 -9.93
CA LEU A 282 14.57 13.32 -8.48
C LEU A 282 14.37 12.01 -7.71
N ILE A 283 13.52 11.11 -8.24
CA ILE A 283 13.33 9.78 -7.65
C ILE A 283 14.63 8.97 -7.70
N GLU A 284 15.36 9.02 -8.80
CA GLU A 284 16.66 8.34 -8.95
C GLU A 284 17.68 8.89 -7.96
N LEU A 285 17.77 10.22 -7.83
CA LEU A 285 18.66 10.87 -6.87
C LEU A 285 18.32 10.50 -5.42
N LEU A 286 17.03 10.48 -5.07
CA LEU A 286 16.57 10.06 -3.73
C LEU A 286 16.82 8.56 -3.50
N GLN A 287 16.74 7.72 -4.52
CA GLN A 287 17.07 6.30 -4.42
C GLN A 287 18.56 6.09 -4.15
N ASP A 288 19.43 6.86 -4.80
CA ASP A 288 20.87 6.85 -4.54
C ASP A 288 21.20 7.32 -3.13
N GLU A 289 20.56 8.40 -2.65
CA GLU A 289 20.72 8.85 -1.27
C GLU A 289 20.25 7.80 -0.26
N ILE A 290 19.11 7.14 -0.52
CA ILE A 290 18.61 6.04 0.33
C ILE A 290 19.60 4.87 0.35
N ASN A 291 20.18 4.52 -0.79
CA ASN A 291 21.16 3.43 -0.88
C ASN A 291 22.44 3.79 -0.12
N LYS A 292 22.96 5.00 -0.30
CA LYS A 292 24.12 5.50 0.44
C LYS A 292 23.86 5.54 1.94
N ALA A 293 22.67 5.98 2.37
CA ALA A 293 22.29 6.00 3.78
C ALA A 293 22.18 4.57 4.37
N LYS A 294 21.68 3.60 3.60
CA LYS A 294 21.64 2.18 4.02
C LYS A 294 23.03 1.57 4.15
N GLU A 295 23.93 1.84 3.22
CA GLU A 295 25.32 1.38 3.28
C GLU A 295 26.03 1.97 4.50
N ASN A 296 25.88 3.26 4.74
CA ASN A 296 26.42 3.93 5.93
C ASN A 296 25.86 3.31 7.23
N ALA A 297 24.55 3.11 7.32
CA ALA A 297 23.93 2.46 8.48
C ALA A 297 24.43 1.02 8.70
N SER A 298 24.71 0.28 7.61
CA SER A 298 25.29 -1.05 7.68
C SER A 298 26.72 -1.02 8.23
N MET A 299 27.56 -0.09 7.74
CA MET A 299 28.93 0.09 8.23
C MET A 299 28.96 0.49 9.72
N GLU A 300 28.10 1.44 10.12
CA GLU A 300 27.98 1.85 11.54
C GLU A 300 27.54 0.69 12.43
N LEU A 301 26.61 -0.14 11.98
CA LEU A 301 26.16 -1.32 12.72
C LEU A 301 27.30 -2.34 12.90
N GLU A 302 28.11 -2.56 11.87
CA GLU A 302 29.29 -3.44 11.94
C GLU A 302 30.34 -2.91 12.92
N GLN A 303 30.62 -1.60 12.88
CA GLN A 303 31.51 -0.94 13.85
C GLN A 303 30.98 -1.07 15.29
N LEU A 304 29.68 -0.86 15.50
CA LEU A 304 29.04 -1.03 16.81
C LEU A 304 29.20 -2.46 17.33
N MET A 305 29.03 -3.46 16.47
CA MET A 305 29.20 -4.87 16.82
C MET A 305 30.65 -5.20 17.18
N ALA A 306 31.62 -4.64 16.45
CA ALA A 306 33.04 -4.78 16.78
C ALA A 306 33.37 -4.16 18.16
N VAL A 307 32.90 -2.93 18.41
CA VAL A 307 33.09 -2.25 19.71
C VAL A 307 32.43 -3.03 20.85
N LYS A 308 31.22 -3.57 20.64
CA LYS A 308 30.53 -4.40 21.62
C LYS A 308 31.32 -5.66 21.96
N THR A 309 31.90 -6.31 20.95
CA THR A 309 32.73 -7.50 21.14
C THR A 309 34.00 -7.18 21.93
N ASN A 310 34.68 -6.08 21.59
CA ASN A 310 35.85 -5.59 22.34
C ASN A 310 35.50 -5.24 23.79
N ASN A 311 34.35 -4.61 24.04
CA ASN A 311 33.92 -4.28 25.39
C ASN A 311 33.66 -5.54 26.23
N ILE A 312 33.04 -6.57 25.64
CA ILE A 312 32.85 -7.86 26.28
C ILE A 312 34.21 -8.49 26.62
N GLN A 313 35.19 -8.42 25.72
CA GLN A 313 36.52 -8.97 25.97
C GLN A 313 37.23 -8.23 27.10
N LEU A 314 37.26 -6.89 27.06
CA LEU A 314 37.85 -6.06 28.11
C LEU A 314 37.21 -6.32 29.48
N LYS A 315 35.89 -6.56 29.54
CA LYS A 315 35.21 -6.95 30.79
C LYS A 315 35.73 -8.29 31.34
N ARG A 316 35.98 -9.28 30.48
CA ARG A 316 36.58 -10.55 30.92
C ARG A 316 38.01 -10.36 31.40
N ASP A 317 38.79 -9.53 30.70
CA ASP A 317 40.18 -9.27 31.07
C ASP A 317 40.27 -8.56 32.43
N ILE A 318 39.40 -7.57 32.66
CA ILE A 318 39.26 -6.91 33.97
C ILE A 318 38.92 -7.93 35.05
N GLN A 319 37.95 -8.82 34.82
CA GLN A 319 37.55 -9.84 35.79
C GLN A 319 38.70 -10.82 36.11
N CYS A 320 39.51 -11.20 35.11
CA CYS A 320 40.71 -12.01 35.31
C CYS A 320 41.77 -11.27 36.15
N LEU A 321 41.99 -9.99 35.87
CA LEU A 321 42.93 -9.16 36.63
C LEU A 321 42.47 -8.99 38.08
N GLU A 322 41.19 -8.76 38.32
CA GLU A 322 40.61 -8.68 39.67
C GLU A 322 40.82 -9.98 40.44
N SER A 323 40.58 -11.14 39.81
CA SER A 323 40.84 -12.44 40.43
C SER A 323 42.32 -12.67 40.74
N THR A 324 43.22 -12.15 39.91
CA THR A 324 44.67 -12.23 40.10
C THR A 324 45.10 -11.35 41.28
N ILE A 325 44.58 -10.12 41.34
CA ILE A 325 44.82 -9.18 42.45
C ILE A 325 44.35 -9.80 43.77
N GLU A 326 43.17 -10.40 43.80
CA GLU A 326 42.65 -11.08 44.99
C GLU A 326 43.56 -12.23 45.45
N THR A 327 44.11 -12.99 44.50
CA THR A 327 45.06 -14.08 44.80
C THR A 327 46.38 -13.54 45.37
N LEU A 328 46.91 -12.47 44.78
CA LEU A 328 48.13 -11.80 45.26
C LEU A 328 47.93 -11.18 46.64
N ASN A 329 46.77 -10.58 46.92
CA ASN A 329 46.43 -10.05 48.23
C ASN A 329 46.41 -11.15 49.30
N LYS A 330 45.83 -12.32 48.99
CA LYS A 330 45.85 -13.46 49.92
C LYS A 330 47.27 -13.93 50.23
N GLU A 331 48.14 -13.99 49.22
CA GLU A 331 49.54 -14.36 49.42
C GLU A 331 50.31 -13.30 50.21
N LEU A 332 50.04 -12.01 49.98
CA LEU A 332 50.60 -10.91 50.76
C LEU A 332 50.20 -11.01 52.24
N SER A 333 48.92 -11.27 52.53
CA SER A 333 48.47 -11.49 53.91
C SER A 333 49.17 -12.69 54.54
N ARG A 334 49.28 -13.82 53.82
CA ARG A 334 49.98 -15.02 54.30
C ARG A 334 51.46 -14.76 54.61
N GLN A 335 52.14 -13.97 53.78
CA GLN A 335 53.52 -13.53 54.03
C GLN A 335 53.60 -12.57 55.23
N GLY A 336 52.61 -11.71 55.42
CA GLY A 336 52.46 -10.87 56.61
C GLY A 336 52.41 -11.71 57.89
N ASP A 337 51.53 -12.72 57.93
CA ASP A 337 51.39 -13.64 59.07
C ASP A 337 52.70 -14.39 59.34
N LEU A 338 53.41 -14.84 58.29
CA LEU A 338 54.69 -15.51 58.42
C LEU A 338 55.76 -14.58 59.01
N ASN A 339 55.86 -13.35 58.52
CA ASN A 339 56.78 -12.35 59.04
C ASN A 339 56.51 -12.01 60.51
N GLU A 340 55.24 -11.91 60.91
CA GLU A 340 54.86 -11.70 62.30
C GLU A 340 55.32 -12.88 63.18
N SER A 341 55.06 -14.13 62.76
CA SER A 341 55.53 -15.32 63.49
C SER A 341 57.06 -15.37 63.61
N GLN A 342 57.80 -14.98 62.56
CA GLN A 342 59.25 -14.90 62.60
C GLN A 342 59.74 -13.81 63.55
N ALA A 343 59.06 -12.65 63.58
CA ALA A 343 59.37 -11.57 64.50
C ALA A 343 59.15 -12.00 65.97
N GLU A 344 58.10 -12.77 66.25
CA GLU A 344 57.87 -13.39 67.57
C GLU A 344 59.03 -14.31 67.97
N VAL A 345 59.43 -15.24 67.09
CA VAL A 345 60.57 -16.15 67.32
C VAL A 345 61.86 -15.37 67.56
N ILE A 346 62.13 -14.33 66.78
CA ILE A 346 63.31 -13.47 66.98
C ILE A 346 63.25 -12.78 68.34
N ASN A 347 62.09 -12.28 68.76
CA ASN A 347 61.92 -11.65 70.06
C ASN A 347 62.10 -12.64 71.22
N ASP A 348 61.62 -13.86 71.08
CA ASP A 348 61.83 -14.94 72.04
C ASP A 348 63.30 -15.34 72.15
N LEU A 349 63.99 -15.50 71.03
CA LEU A 349 65.43 -15.75 71.00
C LEU A 349 66.22 -14.61 71.66
N ARG A 350 65.86 -13.35 71.36
CA ARG A 350 66.48 -12.17 72.00
C ARG A 350 66.22 -12.15 73.50
N ARG A 351 65.01 -12.54 73.96
CA ARG A 351 64.69 -12.68 75.39
C ARG A 351 65.54 -13.78 76.02
N PHE A 352 65.62 -14.96 75.40
CA PHE A 352 66.44 -16.07 75.86
C PHE A 352 67.92 -15.69 75.97
N ILE A 353 68.49 -14.96 74.99
CA ILE A 353 69.87 -14.47 75.03
C ILE A 353 70.07 -13.50 76.21
N ARG A 354 69.13 -12.57 76.44
CA ARG A 354 69.20 -11.64 77.57
C ARG A 354 69.15 -12.38 78.91
N GLU A 355 68.20 -13.29 79.07
CA GLU A 355 68.05 -14.12 80.27
C GLU A 355 69.28 -14.99 80.52
N SER A 356 69.86 -15.59 79.47
CA SER A 356 71.10 -16.37 79.57
C SER A 356 72.30 -15.53 79.96
N ARG A 357 72.41 -14.30 79.45
CA ARG A 357 73.47 -13.35 79.87
C ARG A 357 73.31 -12.94 81.33
N ILE A 358 72.08 -12.67 81.78
CA ILE A 358 71.80 -12.33 83.18
C ILE A 358 72.10 -13.53 84.10
N ALA A 359 71.68 -14.73 83.72
CA ALA A 359 71.96 -15.96 84.47
C ALA A 359 73.46 -16.31 84.54
N CYS A 360 74.23 -15.99 83.49
CA CYS A 360 75.70 -16.06 83.54
C CYS A 360 76.29 -14.98 84.45
N SER A 361 75.73 -13.77 84.44
CA SER A 361 76.19 -12.67 85.30
C SER A 361 75.87 -12.89 86.79
N GLU A 362 74.83 -13.66 87.14
CA GLU A 362 74.50 -14.05 88.53
C GLU A 362 75.31 -15.24 89.04
N ARG A 363 75.87 -16.08 88.16
CA ARG A 363 76.74 -17.21 88.56
C ARG A 363 78.24 -16.90 88.53
N LEU A 364 78.65 -15.77 87.99
CA LEU A 364 80.04 -15.32 87.92
C LEU A 364 80.15 -13.88 88.43
N ALA A 365 80.05 -13.73 89.76
CA ALA A 365 80.73 -12.65 90.45
C ALA A 365 82.21 -13.02 90.61
N GLU A 366 82.95 -13.15 89.50
CA GLU A 366 84.41 -13.14 89.47
C GLU A 366 84.89 -12.70 88.08
N PRO A 367 85.94 -11.87 87.99
CA PRO A 367 86.32 -11.18 86.75
C PRO A 367 86.98 -12.15 85.78
N LEU A 368 86.26 -12.53 84.72
CA LEU A 368 86.82 -13.21 83.54
C LEU A 368 87.28 -12.21 82.46
N GLU A 369 87.71 -11.01 82.86
CA GLU A 369 88.62 -10.19 82.07
C GLU A 369 90.07 -10.61 82.36
N SER A 370 90.43 -11.89 82.11
CA SER A 370 91.83 -12.37 82.30
C SER A 370 92.19 -13.67 81.55
N SER A 371 91.47 -14.09 80.50
CA SER A 371 91.88 -15.29 79.73
C SER A 371 91.74 -15.19 78.20
N PHE A 372 91.77 -13.98 77.64
CA PHE A 372 91.83 -13.76 76.19
C PHE A 372 93.10 -12.99 75.78
N GLU A 373 94.25 -13.42 76.31
CA GLU A 373 95.57 -13.16 75.72
C GLU A 373 96.27 -14.50 75.49
N CYS A 374 95.75 -15.31 74.56
CA CYS A 374 96.46 -16.50 74.06
C CYS A 374 95.96 -16.91 72.67
N PHE A 375 95.94 -15.97 71.72
CA PHE A 375 95.71 -16.29 70.30
C PHE A 375 96.58 -15.48 69.34
N ASP A 376 97.75 -15.01 69.80
CA ASP A 376 98.71 -14.25 68.98
C ASP A 376 100.08 -14.95 68.82
N ASN A 377 100.17 -16.26 69.04
CA ASN A 377 101.40 -17.02 68.80
C ASN A 377 101.12 -18.35 68.09
N PHE A 378 100.82 -18.28 66.79
CA PHE A 378 101.12 -19.37 65.85
C PHE A 378 101.63 -18.77 64.53
N SER A 379 102.83 -18.19 64.60
CA SER A 379 103.73 -18.04 63.46
C SER A 379 105.11 -18.47 63.94
N GLU A 380 105.73 -19.36 63.17
CA GLU A 380 106.97 -20.11 63.41
C GLU A 380 106.85 -21.38 64.27
N LEU A 381 106.69 -22.51 63.57
CA LEU A 381 107.72 -23.57 63.57
C LEU A 381 107.43 -24.58 62.46
N SER A 382 108.30 -24.53 61.45
CA SER A 382 108.54 -25.61 60.50
C SER A 382 109.03 -26.87 61.22
N LEU A 383 108.42 -28.03 60.92
CA LEU A 383 109.05 -29.31 60.53
C LEU A 383 108.23 -30.54 60.98
N PHE A 384 108.17 -31.51 60.07
CA PHE A 384 107.60 -32.87 60.13
C PHE A 384 106.09 -32.97 59.86
N ASP A 385 105.66 -33.20 58.63
CA ASP A 385 105.73 -34.42 57.78
C ASP A 385 104.42 -35.23 57.84
N GLU A 386 103.82 -35.37 56.66
CA GLU A 386 102.69 -36.22 56.24
C GLU A 386 101.50 -36.48 57.19
N SER A 387 100.41 -35.72 57.02
CA SER A 387 99.05 -36.28 56.96
C SER A 387 98.03 -35.23 56.48
N ARG A 388 97.19 -35.60 55.51
CA ARG A 388 96.13 -34.76 54.93
C ARG A 388 95.10 -34.36 56.00
N CYS A 389 95.13 -33.11 56.44
CA CYS A 389 94.04 -32.45 57.15
C CYS A 389 93.69 -31.15 56.45
N LEU A 390 92.40 -30.94 56.19
CA LEU A 390 91.85 -29.78 55.48
C LEU A 390 92.14 -28.49 56.27
N ASP A 391 92.91 -27.58 55.67
CA ASP A 391 93.18 -26.27 56.24
C ASP A 391 91.90 -25.40 56.33
N PRO A 392 91.62 -24.76 57.47
CA PRO A 392 90.45 -23.88 57.63
C PRO A 392 90.48 -22.64 56.73
N GLU A 393 91.66 -22.16 56.31
CA GLU A 393 91.78 -21.08 55.31
C GLU A 393 91.26 -21.49 53.93
N ASN A 394 91.43 -22.76 53.55
CA ASN A 394 90.95 -23.27 52.27
C ASN A 394 89.41 -23.41 52.25
N LEU A 395 88.80 -23.68 53.40
CA LEU A 395 87.34 -23.72 53.55
C LEU A 395 86.73 -22.31 53.49
N ALA A 396 87.34 -21.32 54.17
CA ALA A 396 86.90 -19.93 54.10
C ALA A 396 87.02 -19.37 52.67
N SER A 397 88.13 -19.64 51.98
CA SER A 397 88.31 -19.26 50.57
C SER A 397 87.26 -19.92 49.66
N THR A 398 86.97 -21.21 49.86
CA THR A 398 85.95 -21.93 49.09
C THR A 398 84.54 -21.37 49.34
N VAL A 399 84.20 -21.01 50.59
CA VAL A 399 82.90 -20.40 50.92
C VAL A 399 82.75 -19.02 50.28
N VAL A 400 83.81 -18.20 50.29
CA VAL A 400 83.82 -16.90 49.61
C VAL A 400 83.66 -17.08 48.09
N GLU A 401 84.37 -18.04 47.49
CA GLU A 401 84.26 -18.32 46.05
C GLU A 401 82.86 -18.84 45.67
N VAL A 402 82.26 -19.72 46.48
CA VAL A 402 80.88 -20.20 46.27
C VAL A 402 79.90 -19.05 46.40
N LYS A 403 80.05 -18.16 47.40
CA LYS A 403 79.18 -16.99 47.57
C LYS A 403 79.33 -15.98 46.43
N LEU A 404 80.55 -15.78 45.94
CA LEU A 404 80.81 -14.93 44.78
C LEU A 404 80.12 -15.52 43.54
N ARG A 405 80.26 -16.83 43.31
CA ARG A 405 79.63 -17.53 42.17
C ARG A 405 78.11 -17.52 42.26
N GLU A 406 77.53 -17.73 43.45
CA GLU A 406 76.08 -17.60 43.69
C GLU A 406 75.60 -16.18 43.34
N GLN A 407 76.34 -15.15 43.76
CA GLN A 407 76.02 -13.75 43.48
C GLN A 407 76.19 -13.39 41.99
N GLU A 408 77.18 -13.96 41.31
CA GLU A 408 77.34 -13.83 39.85
C GLU A 408 76.16 -14.44 39.10
N ILE A 409 75.69 -15.62 39.50
CA ILE A 409 74.51 -16.28 38.91
C ILE A 409 73.24 -15.46 39.18
N GLU A 410 73.08 -14.92 40.39
CA GLU A 410 71.96 -14.04 40.72
C GLU A 410 71.99 -12.74 39.89
N ASN A 411 73.15 -12.11 39.75
CA ASN A 411 73.33 -10.95 38.89
C ASN A 411 73.03 -11.26 37.42
N GLU A 412 73.48 -12.41 36.90
CA GLU A 412 73.18 -12.83 35.54
C GLU A 412 71.66 -13.02 35.33
N LYS A 413 70.98 -13.59 36.33
CA LYS A 413 69.52 -13.74 36.32
C LYS A 413 68.79 -12.40 36.34
N LEU A 414 69.25 -11.45 37.16
CA LEU A 414 68.70 -10.09 37.22
C LEU A 414 68.91 -9.34 35.91
N ILE A 415 70.10 -9.45 35.30
CA ILE A 415 70.39 -8.86 33.98
C ILE A 415 69.43 -9.40 32.92
N LYS A 416 69.26 -10.72 32.84
CA LYS A 416 68.29 -11.34 31.91
C LYS A 416 66.86 -10.86 32.14
N GLN A 417 66.47 -10.65 33.40
CA GLN A 417 65.15 -10.13 33.75
C GLN A 417 64.98 -8.65 33.35
N ILE A 418 66.01 -7.82 33.53
CA ILE A 418 66.02 -6.42 33.09
C ILE A 418 65.95 -6.33 31.56
N GLU A 419 66.70 -7.17 30.83
CA GLU A 419 66.65 -7.22 29.37
C GLU A 419 65.26 -7.61 28.86
N LYS A 420 64.64 -8.62 29.50
CA LYS A 420 63.28 -9.05 29.19
C LYS A 420 62.27 -7.92 29.41
N LEU A 421 62.30 -7.27 30.58
CA LEU A 421 61.39 -6.15 30.88
C LEU A 421 61.63 -4.95 29.95
N THR A 422 62.88 -4.67 29.59
CA THR A 422 63.22 -3.60 28.65
C THR A 422 62.63 -3.87 27.26
N LEU A 423 62.66 -5.13 26.81
CA LEU A 423 62.04 -5.54 25.55
C LEU A 423 60.52 -5.41 25.61
N GLU A 424 59.88 -5.86 26.69
CA GLU A 424 58.43 -5.72 26.90
C GLU A 424 57.98 -4.25 26.91
N ILE A 425 58.71 -3.37 27.61
CA ILE A 425 58.46 -1.92 27.60
C ILE A 425 58.58 -1.34 26.20
N LYS A 426 59.60 -1.76 25.43
CA LYS A 426 59.80 -1.29 24.05
C LYS A 426 58.64 -1.71 23.15
N GLN A 427 58.20 -2.97 23.25
CA GLN A 427 57.06 -3.48 22.50
C GLN A 427 55.76 -2.77 22.89
N HIS A 428 55.50 -2.59 24.18
CA HIS A 428 54.32 -1.88 24.65
C HIS A 428 54.29 -0.43 24.17
N LYS A 429 55.45 0.25 24.16
CA LYS A 429 55.58 1.62 23.64
C LYS A 429 55.27 1.68 22.15
N GLU A 430 55.71 0.69 21.37
CA GLU A 430 55.44 0.62 19.93
C GLU A 430 53.95 0.38 19.64
N ILE A 431 53.31 -0.53 20.37
CA ILE A 431 51.86 -0.76 20.30
C ILE A 431 51.09 0.51 20.65
N THR A 432 51.45 1.17 21.75
CA THR A 432 50.78 2.41 22.20
C THR A 432 50.93 3.52 21.15
N ASN A 433 52.09 3.63 20.50
CA ASN A 433 52.28 4.61 19.43
C ASN A 433 51.43 4.32 18.19
N LEU A 434 51.26 3.04 17.83
CA LEU A 434 50.37 2.64 16.74
C LEU A 434 48.90 2.99 17.08
N ASP A 435 48.46 2.71 18.30
CA ASP A 435 47.11 3.06 18.76
C ASP A 435 46.87 4.57 18.77
N ILE A 436 47.87 5.37 19.18
CA ILE A 436 47.79 6.84 19.11
C ILE A 436 47.65 7.32 17.66
N ALA A 437 48.41 6.72 16.73
CA ALA A 437 48.35 7.08 15.32
C ALA A 437 46.99 6.74 14.70
N ASP A 438 46.44 5.56 15.00
CA ASP A 438 45.12 5.12 14.53
C ASP A 438 43.99 6.02 15.09
N ASN A 439 44.04 6.33 16.39
CA ASN A 439 43.07 7.25 17.01
C ASN A 439 43.14 8.66 16.41
N LYS A 440 44.34 9.13 16.07
CA LYS A 440 44.51 10.43 15.40
C LYS A 440 43.93 10.43 13.98
N ALA A 441 44.07 9.33 13.24
CA ALA A 441 43.46 9.19 11.92
C ALA A 441 41.93 9.22 12.00
N LYS A 442 41.34 8.46 12.93
CA LYS A 442 39.89 8.45 13.21
C LYS A 442 39.35 9.83 13.59
N LEU A 443 40.10 10.59 14.40
CA LEU A 443 39.70 11.95 14.77
C LEU A 443 39.67 12.91 13.57
N LEU A 444 40.64 12.80 12.66
CA LEU A 444 40.68 13.61 11.44
C LEU A 444 39.54 13.26 10.48
N GLU A 445 39.16 11.99 10.40
CA GLU A 445 38.01 11.52 9.63
C GLU A 445 36.70 12.08 10.18
N GLN A 446 36.46 11.96 11.49
CA GLN A 446 35.30 12.57 12.15
C GLN A 446 35.22 14.08 11.95
N GLN A 447 36.37 14.77 11.90
CA GLN A 447 36.40 16.21 11.66
C GLN A 447 36.01 16.57 10.21
N ARG A 448 36.37 15.72 9.23
CA ARG A 448 35.93 15.88 7.84
C ARG A 448 34.43 15.63 7.70
N ASP A 449 33.93 14.55 8.29
CA ASP A 449 32.50 14.21 8.24
C ASP A 449 31.66 15.33 8.87
N LYS A 450 32.11 15.88 10.00
CA LYS A 450 31.46 17.03 10.64
C LYS A 450 31.46 18.28 9.75
N SER A 451 32.53 18.51 8.98
CA SER A 451 32.58 19.63 8.01
C SER A 451 31.58 19.40 6.88
N GLU A 452 31.52 18.19 6.31
CA GLU A 452 30.60 17.85 5.23
C GLU A 452 29.13 17.98 5.68
N VAL A 453 28.82 17.54 6.91
CA VAL A 453 27.48 17.72 7.50
C VAL A 453 27.16 19.21 7.67
N ASN A 454 28.10 20.02 8.14
CA ASN A 454 27.89 21.46 8.27
C ASN A 454 27.64 22.14 6.90
N ASP A 455 28.35 21.73 5.85
CA ASP A 455 28.15 22.25 4.49
C ASP A 455 26.75 21.90 3.97
N LYS A 456 26.29 20.66 4.18
CA LYS A 456 24.92 20.24 3.83
C LYS A 456 23.86 20.99 4.62
N VAL A 457 24.10 21.26 5.91
CA VAL A 457 23.19 22.07 6.74
C VAL A 457 23.09 23.50 6.20
N ALA A 458 24.20 24.11 5.78
CA ALA A 458 24.20 25.44 5.19
C ALA A 458 23.42 25.48 3.86
N GLU A 459 23.55 24.43 3.03
CA GLU A 459 22.79 24.30 1.78
C GLU A 459 21.28 24.13 2.03
N LEU A 460 20.90 23.31 3.02
CA LEU A 460 19.50 23.16 3.44
C LEU A 460 18.91 24.47 3.99
N GLN A 461 19.69 25.24 4.74
CA GLN A 461 19.25 26.57 5.22
C GLN A 461 19.03 27.54 4.07
N LYS A 462 19.89 27.52 3.03
CA LYS A 462 19.74 28.36 1.85
C LYS A 462 18.49 27.98 1.04
N THR A 463 18.29 26.71 0.74
CA THR A 463 17.11 26.22 0.00
C THR A 463 15.81 26.47 0.75
N LEU A 464 15.83 26.39 2.09
CA LEU A 464 14.69 26.75 2.93
C LEU A 464 14.36 28.25 2.79
N ALA A 465 15.36 29.13 2.83
CA ALA A 465 15.16 30.57 2.65
C ALA A 465 14.55 30.90 1.28
N GLU A 466 15.06 30.29 0.21
CA GLU A 466 14.53 30.44 -1.15
C GLU A 466 13.06 29.95 -1.25
N THR A 467 12.74 28.85 -0.57
CA THR A 467 11.37 28.31 -0.53
C THR A 467 10.41 29.26 0.20
N VAL A 468 10.85 29.87 1.30
CA VAL A 468 10.07 30.85 2.06
C VAL A 468 9.81 32.10 1.20
N GLU A 469 10.82 32.59 0.48
CA GLU A 469 10.66 33.74 -0.41
C GLU A 469 9.69 33.44 -1.56
N ASN A 470 9.81 32.26 -2.18
CA ASN A 470 8.88 31.82 -3.23
C ASN A 470 7.43 31.70 -2.71
N LYS A 471 7.25 31.22 -1.48
CA LYS A 471 5.92 31.16 -0.84
C LYS A 471 5.34 32.57 -0.65
N GLN A 472 6.14 33.54 -0.22
CA GLN A 472 5.69 34.93 -0.08
C GLN A 472 5.28 35.54 -1.43
N ARG A 473 6.08 35.31 -2.48
CA ARG A 473 5.75 35.76 -3.85
C ARG A 473 4.44 35.16 -4.36
N LEU A 474 4.23 33.85 -4.14
CA LEU A 474 2.97 33.19 -4.50
C LEU A 474 1.79 33.72 -3.70
N GLY A 475 2.00 34.08 -2.43
CA GLY A 475 0.99 34.73 -1.59
C GLY A 475 0.51 36.04 -2.20
N HIS A 476 1.42 36.91 -2.61
CA HIS A 476 1.07 38.17 -3.27
C HIS A 476 0.32 37.96 -4.60
N VAL A 477 0.76 37.00 -5.42
CA VAL A 477 0.05 36.68 -6.69
C VAL A 477 -1.39 36.21 -6.43
N LEU A 478 -1.61 35.43 -5.37
CA LEU A 478 -2.96 35.00 -5.00
C LEU A 478 -3.83 36.17 -4.50
N GLU A 479 -3.26 37.09 -3.72
CA GLU A 479 -3.97 38.31 -3.30
C GLU A 479 -4.37 39.18 -4.49
N ASP A 480 -3.45 39.37 -5.46
CA ASP A 480 -3.72 40.13 -6.69
C ASP A 480 -4.85 39.46 -7.51
N LEU A 481 -4.77 38.15 -7.73
CA LEU A 481 -5.82 37.41 -8.44
C LEU A 481 -7.17 37.45 -7.72
N GLN A 482 -7.17 37.46 -6.39
CA GLN A 482 -8.39 37.59 -5.60
C GLN A 482 -8.98 38.99 -5.69
N ALA A 483 -8.15 40.03 -5.70
CA ALA A 483 -8.59 41.41 -5.92
C ALA A 483 -9.20 41.58 -7.33
N ASP A 484 -8.56 41.04 -8.36
CA ASP A 484 -9.06 41.04 -9.73
C ASP A 484 -10.39 40.29 -9.85
N HIS A 485 -10.48 39.10 -9.25
CA HIS A 485 -11.71 38.31 -9.24
C HIS A 485 -12.88 39.09 -8.60
N ASN A 486 -12.63 39.73 -7.45
CA ASN A 486 -13.63 40.54 -6.77
C ASN A 486 -14.05 41.73 -7.64
N SER A 487 -13.11 42.39 -8.32
CA SER A 487 -13.40 43.49 -9.24
C SER A 487 -14.32 43.04 -10.38
N VAL A 488 -13.95 41.96 -11.08
CA VAL A 488 -14.76 41.39 -12.16
C VAL A 488 -16.14 40.95 -11.66
N GLN A 489 -16.23 40.36 -10.47
CA GLN A 489 -17.50 39.97 -9.87
C GLN A 489 -18.39 41.18 -9.59
N THR A 490 -17.82 42.28 -9.08
CA THR A 490 -18.57 43.52 -8.86
C THR A 490 -19.07 44.14 -10.17
N GLU A 491 -18.25 44.13 -11.23
CA GLU A 491 -18.66 44.61 -12.55
C GLU A 491 -19.79 43.75 -13.15
N LEU A 492 -19.68 42.43 -13.06
CA LEU A 492 -20.70 41.50 -13.52
C LEU A 492 -22.03 41.73 -12.78
N ASN A 493 -21.98 41.88 -11.46
CA ASN A 493 -23.16 42.19 -10.65
C ASN A 493 -23.81 43.52 -11.07
N ALA A 494 -23.01 44.55 -11.37
CA ALA A 494 -23.52 45.83 -11.87
C ALA A 494 -24.22 45.67 -13.23
N ARG A 495 -23.63 44.93 -14.18
CA ARG A 495 -24.25 44.64 -15.49
C ARG A 495 -25.56 43.85 -15.37
N VAL A 496 -25.62 42.89 -14.44
CA VAL A 496 -26.85 42.13 -14.17
C VAL A 496 -27.96 43.05 -13.66
N LEU A 497 -27.65 43.99 -12.76
CA LEU A 497 -28.60 44.98 -12.27
C LEU A 497 -29.12 45.90 -13.41
N ASP A 498 -28.22 46.36 -14.28
CA ASP A 498 -28.61 47.19 -15.43
C ASP A 498 -29.50 46.41 -16.42
N LEU A 499 -29.19 45.14 -16.69
CA LEU A 499 -30.03 44.28 -17.52
C LEU A 499 -31.41 44.04 -16.90
N GLN A 500 -31.48 43.79 -15.60
CA GLN A 500 -32.75 43.66 -14.88
C GLN A 500 -33.60 44.94 -15.00
N LYS A 501 -32.98 46.11 -14.84
CA LYS A 501 -33.65 47.40 -14.98
C LYS A 501 -34.18 47.61 -16.41
N SER A 502 -33.38 47.31 -17.42
CA SER A 502 -33.78 47.35 -18.84
C SER A 502 -34.93 46.38 -19.15
N MET A 503 -34.91 45.17 -18.58
CA MET A 503 -36.01 44.20 -18.70
C MET A 503 -37.32 44.71 -18.10
N VAL A 504 -37.27 45.37 -16.93
CA VAL A 504 -38.45 45.98 -16.32
C VAL A 504 -39.00 47.13 -17.18
N GLU A 505 -38.12 47.92 -17.78
CA GLU A 505 -38.56 49.02 -18.65
C GLU A 505 -39.17 48.52 -19.96
N THR A 506 -38.58 47.49 -20.58
CA THR A 506 -39.11 46.86 -21.79
C THR A 506 -40.44 46.15 -21.54
N THR A 507 -40.60 45.46 -20.42
CA THR A 507 -41.89 44.87 -20.03
C THR A 507 -42.96 45.93 -19.76
N LYS A 508 -42.60 47.08 -19.17
CA LYS A 508 -43.53 48.21 -19.02
C LYS A 508 -43.96 48.79 -20.37
N LYS A 509 -43.01 49.00 -21.30
CA LYS A 509 -43.29 49.46 -22.68
C LYS A 509 -44.17 48.47 -23.43
N LYS A 510 -43.89 47.17 -23.30
CA LYS A 510 -44.71 46.09 -23.88
C LYS A 510 -46.16 46.17 -23.39
N LYS A 511 -46.38 46.30 -22.08
CA LYS A 511 -47.73 46.43 -21.50
C LYS A 511 -48.48 47.67 -21.99
N GLN A 512 -47.77 48.79 -22.18
CA GLN A 512 -48.36 50.00 -22.75
C GLN A 512 -48.79 49.81 -24.22
N LEU A 513 -47.96 49.11 -25.02
CA LEU A 513 -48.29 48.78 -26.41
C LEU A 513 -49.47 47.80 -26.50
N GLU A 514 -49.52 46.78 -25.65
CA GLU A 514 -50.66 45.86 -25.56
C GLU A 514 -51.97 46.60 -25.26
N GLN A 515 -51.96 47.53 -24.30
CA GLN A 515 -53.14 48.36 -24.00
C GLN A 515 -53.53 49.29 -25.15
N ALA A 516 -52.56 49.83 -25.88
CA ALA A 516 -52.83 50.68 -27.06
C ALA A 516 -53.46 49.86 -28.19
N LEU A 517 -52.97 48.64 -28.42
CA LEU A 517 -53.49 47.71 -29.41
C LEU A 517 -54.94 47.31 -29.08
N GLU A 518 -55.23 46.97 -27.81
CA GLU A 518 -56.58 46.61 -27.36
C GLU A 518 -57.59 47.76 -27.59
N LYS A 519 -57.21 49.00 -27.24
CA LYS A 519 -58.04 50.18 -27.55
C LYS A 519 -58.26 50.37 -29.05
N GLN A 520 -57.24 50.13 -29.87
CA GLN A 520 -57.36 50.26 -31.32
C GLN A 520 -58.29 49.18 -31.89
N GLU A 521 -58.23 47.95 -31.38
CA GLU A 521 -59.16 46.88 -31.75
C GLU A 521 -60.61 47.20 -31.37
N GLU A 522 -60.85 47.79 -30.20
CA GLU A 522 -62.18 48.25 -29.80
C GLU A 522 -62.72 49.34 -30.73
N VAL A 523 -61.90 50.35 -31.04
CA VAL A 523 -62.27 51.41 -32.00
C VAL A 523 -62.57 50.82 -33.38
N HIS A 524 -61.76 49.86 -33.84
CA HIS A 524 -61.99 49.17 -35.11
C HIS A 524 -63.29 48.37 -35.09
N LYS A 525 -63.60 47.66 -34.01
CA LYS A 525 -64.89 46.95 -33.85
C LYS A 525 -66.08 47.91 -33.89
N CYS A 526 -66.01 49.07 -33.21
CA CYS A 526 -67.05 50.09 -33.26
C CYS A 526 -67.23 50.64 -34.68
N ALA A 527 -66.14 51.00 -35.36
CA ALA A 527 -66.19 51.49 -36.74
C ALA A 527 -66.74 50.44 -37.71
N GLN A 528 -66.39 49.16 -37.52
CA GLN A 528 -66.92 48.05 -38.30
C GLN A 528 -68.42 47.86 -38.07
N MET A 529 -68.89 47.97 -36.82
CA MET A 529 -70.32 47.92 -36.48
C MET A 529 -71.08 49.07 -37.14
N GLU A 530 -70.55 50.30 -37.06
CA GLU A 530 -71.16 51.48 -37.68
C GLU A 530 -71.23 51.35 -39.22
N LEU A 531 -70.21 50.74 -39.83
CA LEU A 531 -70.20 50.44 -41.26
C LEU A 531 -71.28 49.40 -41.61
N ILE A 532 -71.42 48.34 -40.81
CA ILE A 532 -72.46 47.32 -40.97
C ILE A 532 -73.84 47.96 -40.85
N ASP A 533 -74.05 48.84 -39.88
CA ASP A 533 -75.31 49.57 -39.69
C ASP A 533 -75.64 50.45 -40.91
N LYS A 534 -74.66 51.22 -41.42
CA LYS A 534 -74.83 52.03 -42.64
C LYS A 534 -75.13 51.18 -43.87
N VAL A 535 -74.47 50.02 -44.02
CA VAL A 535 -74.75 49.07 -45.11
C VAL A 535 -76.17 48.52 -45.00
N ALA A 536 -76.63 48.17 -43.79
CA ALA A 536 -77.99 47.70 -43.57
C ALA A 536 -79.04 48.79 -43.90
N GLU A 537 -78.76 50.05 -43.54
CA GLU A 537 -79.62 51.19 -43.86
C GLU A 537 -79.69 51.47 -45.37
N LEU A 538 -78.54 51.37 -46.07
CA LEU A 538 -78.48 51.45 -47.53
C LEU A 538 -79.23 50.29 -48.21
N GLN A 539 -79.11 49.06 -47.69
CA GLN A 539 -79.87 47.93 -48.20
C GLN A 539 -81.38 48.11 -48.01
N LYS A 540 -81.80 48.68 -46.88
CA LYS A 540 -83.21 48.99 -46.60
C LYS A 540 -83.77 50.07 -47.53
N SER A 541 -83.07 51.20 -47.69
CA SER A 541 -83.46 52.27 -48.61
C SER A 541 -83.44 51.81 -50.08
N LEU A 542 -82.53 50.91 -50.45
CA LEU A 542 -82.55 50.25 -51.76
C LEU A 542 -83.80 49.36 -51.93
N ALA A 543 -84.19 48.59 -50.91
CA ALA A 543 -85.42 47.80 -50.95
C ALA A 543 -86.69 48.68 -51.07
N GLU A 544 -86.72 49.81 -50.37
CA GLU A 544 -87.82 50.80 -50.44
C GLU A 544 -87.90 51.49 -51.81
N THR A 545 -86.76 51.82 -52.43
CA THR A 545 -86.72 52.37 -53.80
C THR A 545 -87.11 51.34 -54.88
N VAL A 546 -86.78 50.06 -54.67
CA VAL A 546 -87.24 48.97 -55.55
C VAL A 546 -88.76 48.77 -55.44
N GLU A 547 -89.33 48.81 -54.23
CA GLU A 547 -90.79 48.71 -54.03
C GLU A 547 -91.56 49.94 -54.57
N THR A 548 -91.01 51.14 -54.46
CA THR A 548 -91.61 52.35 -55.07
C THR A 548 -91.50 52.37 -56.59
N LYS A 549 -90.43 51.82 -57.19
CA LYS A 549 -90.37 51.54 -58.64
C LYS A 549 -91.41 50.50 -59.08
N LYS A 550 -91.67 49.48 -58.25
CA LYS A 550 -92.71 48.48 -58.52
C LYS A 550 -94.14 49.08 -58.48
N ARG A 551 -94.36 50.13 -57.69
CA ARG A 551 -95.63 50.88 -57.63
C ARG A 551 -95.80 51.93 -58.74
N THR A 552 -94.71 52.50 -59.27
CA THR A 552 -94.75 53.51 -60.36
C THR A 552 -94.69 52.90 -61.76
N GLY A 553 -94.33 51.62 -61.91
CA GLY A 553 -94.43 50.88 -63.19
C GLY A 553 -95.83 50.50 -63.65
N LYS A 554 -96.90 50.86 -62.91
CA LYS A 554 -98.30 50.50 -63.24
C LYS A 554 -99.19 51.68 -63.72
N SER A 555 -98.68 52.91 -63.87
CA SER A 555 -99.56 54.08 -64.10
C SER A 555 -99.19 55.08 -65.21
N THR A 556 -98.33 54.75 -66.18
CA THR A 556 -98.16 55.62 -67.37
C THR A 556 -97.98 54.82 -68.64
N GLY A 557 -99.08 54.67 -69.36
CA GLY A 557 -99.17 54.03 -70.67
C GLY A 557 -100.61 53.91 -71.17
N ARG A 558 -101.45 54.93 -70.94
CA ARG A 558 -102.78 55.01 -71.56
C ARG A 558 -103.17 56.47 -71.80
N ALA A 559 -103.49 56.74 -73.07
CA ALA A 559 -104.16 57.90 -73.66
C ALA A 559 -103.33 59.17 -73.97
N GLN A 560 -103.57 59.95 -75.03
CA GLN A 560 -104.09 59.81 -76.41
C GLN A 560 -104.24 61.25 -76.97
N VAL A 561 -104.06 61.45 -78.28
CA VAL A 561 -104.71 62.47 -79.14
C VAL A 561 -104.37 63.95 -78.90
N HIS A 562 -103.54 64.53 -79.78
CA HIS A 562 -104.03 65.29 -80.94
C HIS A 562 -102.99 65.32 -82.07
#